data_AF-D7LH57-F1
#
_entry.id   AF-D7LH57-F1
#
_cell.length_a   1.000
_cell.length_b   1.000
_cell.length_c   1.000
_cell.angle_alpha   90.00
_cell.angle_beta   90.00
_cell.angle_gamma   90.00
#
_symmetry.space_group_name_H-M   'P 1'
#
loop_
_entity.id
_entity.type
_entity.pdbx_description
1 polymer ?
#
loop_
_entity_poly.entity_id
_entity_poly.type
_entity_poly.pdbx_seq_one_letter_code
_entity_poly.pdbx_strand_id
1 'polypeptide(L)'
;MSDVTGDLAAVSEAKGGSDAARISEVKAWLTSQFEAAGKEVPNFEYTHRSITHLYNLATASQAKSQAATIVANDFRLKASEYRAQAARIREILESAGMSQESLPSNVVSSAQVLANVANLLNIRDTELSSFLVAMGDISLRKTGVEEKRAKAQKESNALLDYTRKAIQRLTYLKKILAQLEDDVVPCESQMENWKTNLEVMAVKEEQYIQQYKKYEMLLNRVGYTPKISHRELVEMAEHRKELDKMTKPVLDTLRSYQDLPPDKALAALAIEDKKRQFAASEKYLEEVLQSALETNNE
;
A
#
# COMPACT_ATOMS: atom_id res chain seq x y z
N MET A 1 -0.87 43.84 57.11
CA MET A 1 -1.31 44.51 55.86
C MET A 1 -0.14 45.34 55.37
N SER A 2 0.18 45.22 54.07
CA SER A 2 0.99 46.11 53.21
C SER A 2 2.45 46.38 53.62
N ASP A 3 3.48 46.27 52.77
CA ASP A 3 3.57 45.89 51.37
C ASP A 3 5.06 45.58 51.09
N VAL A 4 5.35 44.53 50.33
CA VAL A 4 6.69 44.16 49.87
C VAL A 4 6.68 44.35 48.36
N THR A 5 7.21 45.46 47.86
CA THR A 5 7.57 45.61 46.45
C THR A 5 8.57 46.76 46.28
N GLY A 6 9.67 46.49 45.56
CA GLY A 6 10.47 47.57 44.98
C GLY A 6 11.98 47.40 45.01
N ASP A 7 12.53 46.30 44.51
CA ASP A 7 13.91 46.30 44.02
C ASP A 7 14.07 45.39 42.80
N LEU A 8 13.71 45.91 41.63
CA LEU A 8 13.88 45.27 40.31
C LEU A 8 14.22 46.26 39.19
N ALA A 9 14.50 47.53 39.50
CA ALA A 9 14.67 48.58 38.49
C ALA A 9 16.13 48.83 38.03
N ALA A 10 17.13 48.18 38.62
CA ALA A 10 18.54 48.50 38.35
C ALA A 10 19.24 47.63 37.27
N VAL A 11 18.54 46.73 36.58
CA VAL A 11 19.18 45.77 35.64
C VAL A 11 18.94 46.10 34.15
N SER A 12 18.11 47.09 33.81
CA SER A 12 17.75 47.35 32.39
C SER A 12 18.62 48.37 31.63
N GLU A 13 19.36 49.26 32.30
CA GLU A 13 20.08 50.34 31.59
C GLU A 13 21.46 49.94 31.04
N ALA A 14 22.09 48.87 31.54
CA ALA A 14 23.41 48.43 31.07
C ALA A 14 23.41 47.78 29.67
N LYS A 15 22.26 47.34 29.15
CA LYS A 15 22.16 46.64 27.84
C LYS A 15 22.10 47.59 26.64
N GLY A 16 21.58 48.81 26.79
CA GLY A 16 21.40 49.75 25.66
C GLY A 16 22.71 50.31 25.09
N GLY A 17 23.71 50.54 25.95
CA GLY A 17 25.01 51.07 25.52
C GLY A 17 25.84 50.10 24.68
N SER A 18 25.77 48.79 24.97
CA SER A 18 26.49 47.76 24.22
C SER A 18 25.92 47.56 22.81
N ASP A 19 24.61 47.71 22.63
CA ASP A 19 23.97 47.51 21.34
C ASP A 19 24.20 48.72 20.41
N ALA A 20 24.21 49.95 20.93
CA ALA A 20 24.52 51.14 20.15
C ALA A 20 25.95 51.10 19.57
N ALA A 21 26.93 50.67 20.37
CA ALA A 21 28.31 50.48 19.92
C ALA A 21 28.41 49.42 18.81
N ARG A 22 27.78 48.25 19.01
CA ARG A 22 27.74 47.18 17.99
C ARG A 22 27.05 47.62 16.69
N ILE A 23 25.98 48.40 16.78
CA ILE A 23 25.30 48.96 15.60
C ILE A 23 26.24 49.88 14.82
N SER A 24 27.01 50.74 15.50
CA SER A 24 27.94 51.65 14.84
C SER A 24 29.06 50.91 14.11
N GLU A 25 29.61 49.86 14.73
CA GLU A 25 30.67 49.02 14.15
C GLU A 25 30.17 48.22 12.95
N VAL A 26 28.96 47.63 13.05
CA VAL A 26 28.30 46.93 11.94
C VAL A 26 28.02 47.88 10.78
N LYS A 27 27.54 49.10 11.05
CA LYS A 27 27.30 50.10 9.99
C LYS A 27 28.59 50.49 9.28
N ALA A 28 29.64 50.82 10.02
CA ALA A 28 30.93 51.18 9.44
C ALA A 28 31.52 50.02 8.60
N TRP A 29 31.42 48.79 9.11
CA TRP A 29 31.85 47.60 8.39
C TRP A 29 31.03 47.38 7.11
N LEU A 30 29.70 47.47 7.17
CA LEU A 30 28.84 47.33 5.99
C LEU A 30 29.15 48.40 4.94
N THR A 31 29.29 49.67 5.35
CA THR A 31 29.67 50.76 4.43
C THR A 31 30.99 50.45 3.74
N SER A 32 32.04 50.08 4.49
CA SER A 32 33.34 49.74 3.90
C SER A 32 33.27 48.58 2.90
N GLN A 33 32.52 47.51 3.22
CA GLN A 33 32.42 46.33 2.35
C GLN A 33 31.60 46.60 1.08
N PHE A 34 30.54 47.38 1.19
CA PHE A 34 29.67 47.71 0.05
C PHE A 34 30.32 48.79 -0.85
N GLU A 35 31.00 49.78 -0.27
CA GLU A 35 31.80 50.75 -1.02
C GLU A 35 32.91 50.07 -1.82
N ALA A 36 33.63 49.10 -1.22
CA ALA A 36 34.64 48.31 -1.92
C ALA A 36 34.08 47.53 -3.12
N ALA A 37 32.77 47.22 -3.11
CA ALA A 37 32.06 46.58 -4.21
C ALA A 37 31.33 47.57 -5.14
N GLY A 38 31.48 48.88 -4.92
CA GLY A 38 30.79 49.93 -5.69
C GLY A 38 29.26 49.91 -5.52
N LYS A 39 28.76 49.46 -4.37
CA LYS A 39 27.33 49.34 -4.07
C LYS A 39 26.96 50.14 -2.83
N GLU A 40 25.68 50.52 -2.72
CA GLU A 40 25.12 51.09 -1.50
C GLU A 40 24.69 49.99 -0.53
N VAL A 41 24.72 50.28 0.77
CA VAL A 41 24.26 49.36 1.82
C VAL A 41 22.73 49.23 1.75
N PRO A 42 22.17 48.02 1.54
CA PRO A 42 20.73 47.83 1.51
C PRO A 42 20.08 48.18 2.86
N ASN A 43 18.85 48.68 2.81
CA ASN A 43 18.05 48.90 4.02
C ASN A 43 17.67 47.55 4.64
N PHE A 44 17.89 47.39 5.94
CA PHE A 44 17.48 46.22 6.71
C PHE A 44 17.01 46.63 8.11
N GLU A 45 16.28 45.73 8.76
CA GLU A 45 15.76 45.97 10.10
C GLU A 45 16.84 45.81 11.17
N TYR A 46 17.00 46.85 12.01
CA TYR A 46 17.95 46.90 13.13
C TYR A 46 17.37 46.22 14.38
N THR A 47 17.10 44.92 14.28
CA THR A 47 16.65 44.07 15.39
C THR A 47 17.84 43.54 16.17
N HIS A 48 17.73 43.35 17.50
CA HIS A 48 18.83 42.83 18.33
C HIS A 48 19.45 41.52 17.78
N ARG A 49 18.60 40.63 17.23
CA ARG A 49 19.04 39.40 16.54
C ARG A 49 19.84 39.69 15.27
N SER A 50 19.38 40.59 14.39
CA SER A 50 20.08 40.91 13.14
C SER A 50 21.42 41.58 13.42
N ILE A 51 21.47 42.50 14.38
CA ILE A 51 22.72 43.17 14.81
C ILE A 51 23.70 42.18 15.43
N THR A 52 23.25 41.26 16.27
CA THR A 52 24.15 40.24 16.84
C THR A 52 24.75 39.34 15.75
N HIS A 53 23.93 38.91 14.78
CA HIS A 53 24.44 38.11 13.66
C HIS A 53 25.41 38.89 12.77
N LEU A 54 25.07 40.14 12.42
CA LEU A 54 25.91 41.01 11.60
C LEU A 54 27.21 41.39 12.32
N TYR A 55 27.16 41.62 13.62
CA TYR A 55 28.33 41.90 14.44
C TYR A 55 29.29 40.70 14.43
N ASN A 56 28.79 39.49 14.70
CA ASN A 56 29.60 38.28 14.63
C ASN A 56 30.20 38.06 13.24
N LEU A 57 29.43 38.35 12.19
CA LEU A 57 29.90 38.28 10.81
C LEU A 57 30.98 39.32 10.53
N ALA A 58 30.82 40.55 11.01
CA ALA A 58 31.77 41.64 10.87
C ALA A 58 33.09 41.30 11.57
N THR A 59 33.05 40.87 12.84
CA THR A 59 34.23 40.44 13.60
C THR A 59 34.94 39.28 12.90
N ALA A 60 34.19 38.25 12.46
CA ALA A 60 34.77 37.12 11.75
C ALA A 60 35.38 37.52 10.39
N SER A 61 34.74 38.43 9.66
CA SER A 61 35.21 38.96 8.38
C SER A 61 36.51 39.75 8.58
N GLN A 62 36.52 40.70 9.52
CA GLN A 62 37.67 41.53 9.82
C GLN A 62 38.86 40.71 10.32
N ALA A 63 38.63 39.74 11.20
CA ALA A 63 39.67 38.81 11.65
C ALA A 63 40.28 38.01 10.48
N LYS A 64 39.43 37.52 9.55
CA LYS A 64 39.90 36.83 8.34
C LYS A 64 40.68 37.76 7.40
N SER A 65 40.20 38.98 7.19
CA SER A 65 40.89 39.98 6.37
C SER A 65 42.26 40.32 6.95
N GLN A 66 42.35 40.55 8.26
CA GLN A 66 43.61 40.80 8.95
C GLN A 66 44.56 39.60 8.83
N ALA A 67 44.09 38.38 9.08
CA ALA A 67 44.89 37.17 8.91
C ALA A 67 45.40 37.02 7.47
N ALA A 68 44.54 37.29 6.47
CA ALA A 68 44.93 37.27 5.06
C ALA A 68 46.00 38.32 4.75
N THR A 69 45.89 39.55 5.29
CA THR A 69 46.91 40.59 5.13
C THR A 69 48.24 40.19 5.76
N ILE A 70 48.23 39.60 6.96
CA ILE A 70 49.44 39.12 7.63
C ILE A 70 50.13 38.05 6.76
N VAL A 71 49.37 37.05 6.29
CA VAL A 71 49.89 35.97 5.43
C VAL A 71 50.42 36.51 4.10
N ALA A 72 49.73 37.47 3.49
CA ALA A 72 50.18 38.10 2.25
C ALA A 72 51.50 38.86 2.44
N ASN A 73 51.64 39.58 3.54
CA ASN A 73 52.88 40.29 3.89
C ASN A 73 54.04 39.31 4.14
N ASP A 74 53.80 38.23 4.89
CA ASP A 74 54.78 37.17 5.14
C ASP A 74 55.24 36.51 3.84
N PHE A 75 54.31 36.16 2.93
CA PHE A 75 54.67 35.61 1.62
C PHE A 75 55.46 36.60 0.78
N ARG A 76 55.13 37.90 0.81
CA ARG A 76 55.89 38.92 0.08
C ARG A 76 57.33 39.03 0.60
N LEU A 77 57.50 39.01 1.92
CA LEU A 77 58.82 39.03 2.57
C LEU A 77 59.62 37.78 2.19
N LYS A 78 59.07 36.59 2.40
CA LYS A 78 59.71 35.31 2.00
C LYS A 78 60.09 35.30 0.53
N ALA A 79 59.20 35.75 -0.35
CA ALA A 79 59.51 35.82 -1.77
C ALA A 79 60.66 36.79 -2.08
N SER A 80 60.81 37.89 -1.33
CA SER A 80 61.97 38.78 -1.47
C SER A 80 63.26 38.13 -0.98
N GLU A 81 63.23 37.41 0.13
CA GLU A 81 64.37 36.67 0.67
C GLU A 81 64.82 35.55 -0.27
N TYR A 82 63.89 34.74 -0.80
CA TYR A 82 64.19 33.70 -1.79
C TYR A 82 64.82 34.27 -3.06
N ARG A 83 64.36 35.44 -3.53
CA ARG A 83 64.97 36.11 -4.69
C ARG A 83 66.39 36.60 -4.39
N ALA A 84 66.62 37.20 -3.22
CA ALA A 84 67.95 37.63 -2.80
C ALA A 84 68.91 36.45 -2.66
N GLN A 85 68.46 35.34 -2.05
CA GLN A 85 69.24 34.12 -1.92
C GLN A 85 69.54 33.47 -3.28
N ALA A 86 68.57 33.45 -4.20
CA ALA A 86 68.79 32.96 -5.56
C ALA A 86 69.82 33.80 -6.31
N ALA A 87 69.81 35.14 -6.14
CA ALA A 87 70.82 36.02 -6.70
C ALA A 87 72.22 35.74 -6.12
N ARG A 88 72.32 35.58 -4.78
CA ARG A 88 73.58 35.22 -4.11
C ARG A 88 74.13 33.88 -4.61
N ILE A 89 73.30 32.85 -4.74
CA ILE A 89 73.72 31.54 -5.24
C ILE A 89 74.21 31.65 -6.69
N ARG A 90 73.52 32.43 -7.52
CA ARG A 90 73.92 32.68 -8.91
C ARG A 90 75.31 33.31 -9.00
N GLU A 91 75.57 34.34 -8.20
CA GLU A 91 76.87 35.02 -8.13
C GLU A 91 78.00 34.06 -7.69
N ILE A 92 77.74 33.22 -6.68
CA ILE A 92 78.70 32.19 -6.24
C ILE A 92 79.01 31.21 -7.38
N LEU A 93 77.99 30.70 -8.06
CA LEU A 93 78.17 29.78 -9.18
C LEU A 93 78.94 30.42 -10.34
N GLU A 94 78.65 31.69 -10.65
CA GLU A 94 79.37 32.46 -11.66
C GLU A 94 80.86 32.63 -11.28
N SER A 95 81.15 32.95 -10.02
CA SER A 95 82.53 33.06 -9.51
C SER A 95 83.30 31.73 -9.58
N ALA A 96 82.59 30.60 -9.53
CA ALA A 96 83.17 29.26 -9.66
C ALA A 96 83.24 28.77 -11.12
N GLY A 97 82.83 29.58 -12.10
CA GLY A 97 82.79 29.21 -13.53
C GLY A 97 81.62 28.30 -13.93
N MET A 98 80.67 28.07 -13.01
CA MET A 98 79.48 27.24 -13.19
C MET A 98 78.24 28.09 -13.53
N SER A 99 78.39 29.11 -14.37
CA SER A 99 77.25 29.90 -14.80
C SER A 99 76.27 29.06 -15.60
N GLN A 100 74.98 29.41 -15.56
CA GLN A 100 73.96 28.67 -16.32
C GLN A 100 74.27 28.64 -17.83
N GLU A 101 74.92 29.69 -18.34
CA GLU A 101 75.29 29.83 -19.75
C GLU A 101 76.54 29.01 -20.12
N SER A 102 77.40 28.66 -19.15
CA SER A 102 78.57 27.80 -19.39
C SER A 102 78.24 26.31 -19.35
N LEU A 103 77.06 25.93 -18.84
CA LEU A 103 76.65 24.54 -18.69
C LEU A 103 76.08 23.96 -20.01
N PRO A 104 76.33 22.67 -20.29
CA PRO A 104 75.67 21.97 -21.39
C PRO A 104 74.13 22.01 -21.25
N SER A 105 73.43 22.22 -22.37
CA SER A 105 71.97 22.36 -22.42
C SER A 105 71.21 21.17 -21.80
N ASN A 106 71.72 19.94 -21.95
CA ASN A 106 71.15 18.74 -21.34
C ASN A 106 71.24 18.72 -19.81
N VAL A 107 72.28 19.34 -19.23
CA VAL A 107 72.43 19.45 -17.76
C VAL A 107 71.43 20.48 -17.22
N VAL A 108 71.31 21.62 -17.90
CA VAL A 108 70.33 22.66 -17.54
C VAL A 108 68.90 22.13 -17.60
N SER A 109 68.54 21.41 -18.66
CA SER A 109 67.19 20.83 -18.79
C SER A 109 66.90 19.79 -17.72
N SER A 110 67.87 18.92 -17.41
CA SER A 110 67.73 17.90 -16.35
C SER A 110 67.56 18.53 -14.96
N ALA A 111 68.36 19.55 -14.63
CA ALA A 111 68.23 20.29 -13.38
C ALA A 111 66.88 21.01 -13.26
N GLN A 112 66.39 21.59 -14.37
CA GLN A 112 65.07 22.22 -14.40
C GLN A 112 63.93 21.22 -14.16
N VAL A 113 64.00 20.03 -14.77
CA VAL A 113 63.02 18.96 -14.52
C VAL A 113 63.06 18.55 -13.05
N LEU A 114 64.26 18.35 -12.48
CA LEU A 114 64.42 17.96 -11.09
C LEU A 114 63.82 19.01 -10.14
N ALA A 115 64.09 20.30 -10.38
CA ALA A 115 63.55 21.41 -9.61
C ALA A 115 62.02 21.51 -9.73
N ASN A 116 61.48 21.28 -10.93
CA ASN A 116 60.03 21.28 -11.16
C ASN A 116 59.33 20.14 -10.42
N VAL A 117 59.89 18.92 -10.48
CA VAL A 117 59.35 17.77 -9.75
C VAL A 117 59.49 17.99 -8.23
N ALA A 118 60.61 18.55 -7.77
CA ALA A 118 60.79 18.89 -6.36
C ALA A 118 59.72 19.88 -5.85
N ASN A 119 59.46 20.94 -6.61
CA ASN A 119 58.40 21.91 -6.31
C ASN A 119 57.01 21.27 -6.32
N LEU A 120 56.72 20.38 -7.28
CA LEU A 120 55.43 19.68 -7.36
C LEU A 120 55.22 18.74 -6.17
N LEU A 121 56.28 18.07 -5.73
CA LEU A 121 56.29 17.19 -4.57
C LEU A 121 56.41 17.95 -3.24
N ASN A 122 56.62 19.28 -3.30
CA ASN A 122 56.84 20.16 -2.14
C ASN A 122 58.01 19.70 -1.25
N ILE A 123 59.10 19.24 -1.87
CA ILE A 123 60.36 18.88 -1.20
C ILE A 123 61.36 20.04 -1.28
N ARG A 124 62.24 20.13 -0.29
CA ARG A 124 63.18 21.26 -0.13
C ARG A 124 64.61 20.95 -0.55
N ASP A 125 64.89 19.69 -0.84
CA ASP A 125 66.20 19.19 -1.24
C ASP A 125 66.09 18.41 -2.55
N THR A 126 67.24 18.00 -3.07
CA THR A 126 67.36 17.17 -4.27
C THR A 126 67.78 15.74 -3.93
N GLU A 127 67.51 15.30 -2.70
CA GLU A 127 67.90 13.97 -2.22
C GLU A 127 66.94 12.89 -2.75
N LEU A 128 67.49 11.77 -3.23
CA LEU A 128 66.69 10.69 -3.80
C LEU A 128 65.68 10.13 -2.80
N SER A 129 66.06 10.01 -1.52
CA SER A 129 65.18 9.55 -0.45
C SER A 129 63.94 10.43 -0.30
N SER A 130 64.10 11.75 -0.32
CA SER A 130 63.01 12.73 -0.24
C SER A 130 62.03 12.58 -1.42
N PHE A 131 62.54 12.40 -2.64
CA PHE A 131 61.70 12.13 -3.81
C PHE A 131 60.91 10.83 -3.65
N LEU A 132 61.57 9.74 -3.24
CA LEU A 132 60.92 8.43 -3.09
C LEU A 132 59.81 8.46 -2.05
N VAL A 133 60.03 9.10 -0.90
CA VAL A 133 59.01 9.26 0.15
C VAL A 133 57.83 10.08 -0.38
N ALA A 134 58.08 11.25 -0.97
CA ALA A 134 57.01 12.12 -1.46
C ALA A 134 56.18 11.47 -2.59
N MET A 135 56.84 10.74 -3.50
CA MET A 135 56.14 9.96 -4.53
C MET A 135 55.32 8.81 -3.94
N GLY A 136 55.84 8.13 -2.92
CA GLY A 136 55.12 7.10 -2.17
C GLY A 136 53.86 7.65 -1.51
N ASP A 137 53.98 8.78 -0.81
CA ASP A 137 52.87 9.45 -0.14
C ASP A 137 51.79 9.92 -1.13
N ILE A 138 52.18 10.47 -2.28
CA ILE A 138 51.23 10.85 -3.35
C ILE A 138 50.54 9.61 -3.92
N SER A 139 51.28 8.53 -4.15
CA SER A 139 50.74 7.29 -4.69
C SER A 139 49.73 6.65 -3.73
N LEU A 140 50.01 6.66 -2.43
CA LEU A 140 49.09 6.18 -1.41
C LEU A 140 47.85 7.08 -1.29
N ARG A 141 48.03 8.41 -1.33
CA ARG A 141 46.88 9.33 -1.35
C ARG A 141 46.03 9.15 -2.60
N LYS A 142 46.65 8.96 -3.77
CA LYS A 142 45.95 8.72 -5.04
C LYS A 142 45.09 7.46 -4.95
N THR A 143 45.67 6.35 -4.51
CA THR A 143 44.92 5.08 -4.37
C THR A 143 43.78 5.20 -3.36
N GLY A 144 43.98 5.87 -2.22
CA GLY A 144 42.91 6.13 -1.25
C GLY A 144 41.78 7.02 -1.79
N VAL A 145 42.10 8.00 -2.65
CA VAL A 145 41.07 8.82 -3.33
C VAL A 145 40.33 8.01 -4.40
N GLU A 146 41.05 7.19 -5.16
CA GLU A 146 40.45 6.30 -6.17
C GLU A 146 39.48 5.29 -5.54
N GLU A 147 39.84 4.71 -4.39
CA GLU A 147 38.95 3.81 -3.64
C GLU A 147 37.68 4.52 -3.15
N LYS A 148 37.83 5.70 -2.54
CA LYS A 148 36.68 6.51 -2.10
C LYS A 148 35.78 6.88 -3.28
N ARG A 149 36.37 7.24 -4.43
CA ARG A 149 35.64 7.53 -5.66
C ARG A 149 34.89 6.30 -6.17
N ALA A 150 35.52 5.13 -6.17
CA ALA A 150 34.89 3.89 -6.59
C ALA A 150 33.70 3.52 -5.68
N LYS A 151 33.87 3.69 -4.35
CA LYS A 151 32.79 3.48 -3.38
C LYS A 151 31.62 4.45 -3.61
N ALA A 152 31.91 5.75 -3.73
CA ALA A 152 30.88 6.76 -4.00
C ALA A 152 30.15 6.50 -5.32
N GLN A 153 30.87 6.06 -6.37
CA GLN A 153 30.26 5.70 -7.64
C GLN A 153 29.31 4.49 -7.51
N LYS A 154 29.70 3.48 -6.73
CA LYS A 154 28.85 2.31 -6.46
C LYS A 154 27.58 2.68 -5.71
N GLU A 155 27.71 3.51 -4.67
CA GLU A 155 26.56 4.01 -3.89
C GLU A 155 25.63 4.88 -4.75
N SER A 156 26.20 5.75 -5.59
CA SER A 156 25.44 6.57 -6.55
C SER A 156 24.64 5.71 -7.53
N ASN A 157 25.26 4.68 -8.12
CA ASN A 157 24.58 3.76 -9.03
C ASN A 157 23.43 3.02 -8.32
N ALA A 158 23.64 2.54 -7.09
CA ALA A 158 22.60 1.88 -6.31
C ALA A 158 21.42 2.83 -6.01
N LEU A 159 21.71 4.08 -5.63
CA LEU A 159 20.68 5.09 -5.37
C LEU A 159 19.89 5.43 -6.64
N LEU A 160 20.55 5.52 -7.79
CA LEU A 160 19.88 5.72 -9.08
C LEU A 160 18.93 4.58 -9.40
N ASP A 161 19.31 3.33 -9.15
CA ASP A 161 18.44 2.18 -9.38
C ASP A 161 17.23 2.16 -8.43
N TYR A 162 17.42 2.50 -7.15
CA TYR A 162 16.29 2.68 -6.22
C TYR A 162 15.35 3.78 -6.68
N THR A 163 15.89 4.91 -7.14
CA THR A 163 15.11 6.04 -7.63
C THR A 163 14.31 5.65 -8.87
N ARG A 164 14.91 4.93 -9.83
CA ARG A 164 14.20 4.41 -11.00
C ARG A 164 13.05 3.48 -10.61
N LYS A 165 13.28 2.54 -9.69
CA LYS A 165 12.23 1.64 -9.17
C LYS A 165 11.10 2.41 -8.48
N ALA A 166 11.43 3.42 -7.69
CA ALA A 166 10.45 4.27 -7.02
C ALA A 166 9.60 5.05 -8.03
N ILE A 167 10.22 5.62 -9.07
CA ILE A 167 9.52 6.32 -10.15
C ILE A 167 8.59 5.37 -10.90
N GLN A 168 9.04 4.18 -11.27
CA GLN A 168 8.19 3.19 -11.94
C GLN A 168 6.96 2.84 -11.11
N ARG A 169 7.15 2.61 -9.79
CA ARG A 169 6.05 2.29 -8.88
C ARG A 169 5.09 3.47 -8.70
N LEU A 170 5.61 4.69 -8.60
CA LEU A 170 4.79 5.90 -8.55
C LEU A 170 3.95 6.07 -9.81
N THR A 171 4.54 5.88 -10.98
CA THR A 171 3.83 5.96 -12.27
C THR A 171 2.73 4.90 -12.36
N TYR A 172 3.01 3.67 -11.92
CA TYR A 172 2.01 2.61 -11.87
C TYR A 172 0.85 2.94 -10.93
N LEU A 173 1.14 3.44 -9.72
CA LEU A 173 0.12 3.85 -8.76
C LEU A 173 -0.74 5.01 -9.29
N LYS A 174 -0.14 5.99 -9.95
CA LYS A 174 -0.88 7.08 -10.61
C LYS A 174 -1.84 6.56 -11.67
N LYS A 175 -1.42 5.55 -12.45
CA LYS A 175 -2.29 4.92 -13.45
C LYS A 175 -3.49 4.19 -12.80
N ILE A 176 -3.26 3.45 -11.72
CA ILE A 176 -4.35 2.78 -10.98
C ILE A 176 -5.31 3.81 -10.41
N LEU A 177 -4.79 4.87 -9.80
CA LEU A 177 -5.62 5.91 -9.20
C LEU A 177 -6.50 6.57 -10.25
N ALA A 178 -5.95 6.93 -11.41
CA ALA A 178 -6.73 7.49 -12.52
C ALA A 178 -7.84 6.52 -13.00
N GLN A 179 -7.54 5.23 -13.13
CA GLN A 179 -8.55 4.23 -13.48
C GLN A 179 -9.66 4.14 -12.44
N LEU A 180 -9.31 4.16 -11.14
CA LEU A 180 -10.29 4.13 -10.07
C LEU A 180 -11.17 5.39 -10.09
N GLU A 181 -10.59 6.56 -10.32
CA GLU A 181 -11.33 7.82 -10.46
C GLU A 181 -12.31 7.77 -11.65
N ASP A 182 -11.88 7.21 -12.79
CA ASP A 182 -12.75 7.01 -13.95
C ASP A 182 -13.88 6.00 -13.66
N ASP A 183 -13.62 4.96 -12.86
CA ASP A 183 -14.60 3.92 -12.50
C ASP A 183 -15.65 4.38 -11.47
N VAL A 184 -15.42 5.49 -10.75
CA VAL A 184 -16.38 6.03 -9.77
C VAL A 184 -17.69 6.44 -10.45
N VAL A 185 -17.62 7.17 -11.57
CA VAL A 185 -18.83 7.72 -12.23
C VAL A 185 -19.78 6.63 -12.72
N PRO A 186 -19.33 5.56 -13.42
CA PRO A 186 -20.19 4.44 -13.77
C PRO A 186 -20.77 3.72 -12.55
N CYS A 187 -20.01 3.59 -11.46
CA CYS A 187 -20.45 2.93 -10.25
C CYS A 187 -21.56 3.73 -9.55
N GLU A 188 -21.38 5.05 -9.41
CA GLU A 188 -22.39 5.95 -8.87
C GLU A 188 -23.67 5.92 -9.71
N SER A 189 -23.54 5.94 -11.04
CA SER A 189 -24.69 5.82 -11.95
C SER A 189 -25.44 4.50 -11.76
N GLN A 190 -24.73 3.38 -11.62
CA GLN A 190 -25.35 2.09 -11.32
C GLN A 190 -26.04 2.07 -9.97
N MET A 191 -25.43 2.67 -8.94
CA MET A 191 -26.01 2.77 -7.61
C MET A 191 -27.31 3.59 -7.62
N GLU A 192 -27.34 4.73 -8.31
CA GLU A 192 -28.58 5.52 -8.43
C GLU A 192 -29.66 4.77 -9.23
N ASN A 193 -29.28 4.01 -10.26
CA ASN A 193 -30.23 3.14 -10.98
C ASN A 193 -30.80 2.03 -10.07
N TRP A 194 -29.98 1.42 -9.22
CA TRP A 194 -30.47 0.42 -8.27
C TRP A 194 -31.37 1.04 -7.21
N LYS A 195 -31.03 2.22 -6.70
CA LYS A 195 -31.83 2.95 -5.72
C LYS A 195 -33.22 3.29 -6.28
N THR A 196 -33.29 3.85 -7.48
CA THR A 196 -34.56 4.15 -8.15
C THR A 196 -35.38 2.88 -8.43
N ASN A 197 -34.73 1.79 -8.89
CA ASN A 197 -35.41 0.50 -9.06
C ASN A 197 -35.94 -0.05 -7.73
N LEU A 198 -35.21 0.09 -6.64
CA LEU A 198 -35.62 -0.36 -5.32
C LEU A 198 -36.85 0.41 -4.83
N GLU A 199 -36.89 1.72 -5.02
CA GLU A 199 -38.07 2.55 -4.73
C GLU A 199 -39.30 2.08 -5.52
N VAL A 200 -39.14 1.79 -6.81
CA VAL A 200 -40.22 1.24 -7.64
C VAL A 200 -40.67 -0.13 -7.14
N MET A 201 -39.74 -1.00 -6.72
CA MET A 201 -40.09 -2.32 -6.18
C MET A 201 -40.82 -2.23 -4.85
N ALA A 202 -40.44 -1.30 -3.97
CA ALA A 202 -41.14 -1.07 -2.70
C ALA A 202 -42.60 -0.63 -2.94
N VAL A 203 -42.84 0.27 -3.89
CA VAL A 203 -44.21 0.68 -4.26
C VAL A 203 -45.02 -0.49 -4.83
N LYS A 204 -44.39 -1.33 -5.67
CA LYS A 204 -45.05 -2.52 -6.22
C LYS A 204 -45.35 -3.58 -5.15
N GLU A 205 -44.45 -3.75 -4.18
CA GLU A 205 -44.67 -4.64 -3.04
C GLU A 205 -45.91 -4.21 -2.25
N GLU A 206 -46.02 -2.93 -1.89
CA GLU A 206 -47.21 -2.40 -1.20
C GLU A 206 -48.48 -2.61 -2.03
N GLN A 207 -48.40 -2.38 -3.35
CA GLN A 207 -49.51 -2.64 -4.26
C GLN A 207 -49.92 -4.12 -4.24
N TYR A 208 -48.97 -5.05 -4.31
CA TYR A 208 -49.27 -6.49 -4.27
C TYR A 208 -49.83 -6.93 -2.92
N ILE A 209 -49.33 -6.38 -1.81
CA ILE A 209 -49.88 -6.63 -0.48
C ILE A 209 -51.34 -6.16 -0.39
N GLN A 210 -51.64 -4.97 -0.92
CA GLN A 210 -53.01 -4.45 -0.95
C GLN A 210 -53.92 -5.32 -1.84
N GLN A 211 -53.45 -5.74 -3.02
CA GLN A 211 -54.22 -6.64 -3.88
C GLN A 211 -54.44 -8.00 -3.22
N TYR A 212 -53.42 -8.56 -2.57
CA TYR A 212 -53.53 -9.81 -1.82
C TYR A 212 -54.60 -9.72 -0.74
N LYS A 213 -54.55 -8.68 0.11
CA LYS A 213 -55.58 -8.43 1.13
C LYS A 213 -56.98 -8.29 0.53
N LYS A 214 -57.10 -7.62 -0.63
CA LYS A 214 -58.38 -7.50 -1.34
C LYS A 214 -58.91 -8.85 -1.80
N TYR A 215 -58.07 -9.69 -2.39
CA TYR A 215 -58.46 -11.03 -2.82
C TYR A 215 -58.79 -11.94 -1.64
N GLU A 216 -58.02 -11.85 -0.55
CA GLU A 216 -58.29 -12.57 0.70
C GLU A 216 -59.67 -12.21 1.26
N MET A 217 -60.02 -10.92 1.33
CA MET A 217 -61.35 -10.48 1.72
C MET A 217 -62.46 -11.01 0.80
N LEU A 218 -62.23 -11.02 -0.52
CA LEU A 218 -63.20 -11.56 -1.48
C LEU A 218 -63.39 -13.07 -1.29
N LEU A 219 -62.30 -13.81 -1.08
CA LEU A 219 -62.31 -15.25 -0.85
C LEU A 219 -63.07 -15.59 0.43
N ASN A 220 -62.82 -14.83 1.50
CA ASN A 220 -63.56 -14.93 2.76
C ASN A 220 -65.06 -14.60 2.58
N ARG A 221 -65.41 -13.59 1.76
CA ARG A 221 -66.81 -13.24 1.46
C ARG A 221 -67.56 -14.38 0.76
N VAL A 222 -66.88 -15.12 -0.11
CA VAL A 222 -67.45 -16.26 -0.84
C VAL A 222 -67.46 -17.53 0.02
N GLY A 223 -67.00 -17.46 1.29
CA GLY A 223 -67.01 -18.59 2.23
C GLY A 223 -65.96 -19.64 1.93
N TYR A 224 -64.89 -19.27 1.22
CA TYR A 224 -63.79 -20.18 0.94
C TYR A 224 -63.10 -20.62 2.23
N THR A 225 -62.82 -21.91 2.32
CA THR A 225 -62.00 -22.49 3.40
C THR A 225 -60.89 -23.32 2.76
N PRO A 226 -59.70 -23.41 3.37
CA PRO A 226 -58.61 -24.23 2.84
C PRO A 226 -59.03 -25.68 2.52
N LYS A 227 -60.03 -26.20 3.25
CA LYS A 227 -60.70 -27.51 3.06
C LYS A 227 -61.30 -27.75 1.68
N ILE A 228 -61.68 -26.69 0.97
CA ILE A 228 -62.19 -26.79 -0.41
C ILE A 228 -61.10 -26.50 -1.45
N SER A 229 -59.84 -26.43 -1.05
CA SER A 229 -58.72 -26.34 -1.98
C SER A 229 -58.64 -27.62 -2.82
N HIS A 230 -58.22 -27.48 -4.08
CA HIS A 230 -58.13 -28.62 -5.00
C HIS A 230 -57.28 -29.75 -4.42
N ARG A 231 -56.14 -29.42 -3.78
CA ARG A 231 -55.26 -30.39 -3.14
C ARG A 231 -55.99 -31.18 -2.05
N GLU A 232 -56.65 -30.49 -1.13
CA GLU A 232 -57.35 -31.14 0.00
C GLU A 232 -58.56 -31.96 -0.49
N LEU A 233 -59.27 -31.49 -1.54
CA LEU A 233 -60.34 -32.24 -2.17
C LEU A 233 -59.85 -33.52 -2.85
N VAL A 234 -58.68 -33.47 -3.51
CA VAL A 234 -58.06 -34.66 -4.12
C VAL A 234 -57.64 -35.65 -3.03
N GLU A 235 -56.97 -35.20 -1.97
CA GLU A 235 -56.59 -36.05 -0.84
C GLU A 235 -57.83 -36.69 -0.18
N MET A 236 -58.91 -35.93 0.03
CA MET A 236 -60.17 -36.48 0.56
C MET A 236 -60.81 -37.49 -0.40
N ALA A 237 -60.77 -37.26 -1.71
CA ALA A 237 -61.30 -38.18 -2.71
C ALA A 237 -60.50 -39.49 -2.75
N GLU A 238 -59.18 -39.41 -2.63
CA GLU A 238 -58.29 -40.58 -2.53
C GLU A 238 -58.55 -41.36 -1.24
N HIS A 239 -58.64 -40.67 -0.09
CA HIS A 239 -58.99 -41.33 1.17
C HIS A 239 -60.37 -41.99 1.11
N ARG A 240 -61.36 -41.35 0.47
CA ARG A 240 -62.68 -41.95 0.25
C ARG A 240 -62.60 -43.19 -0.64
N LYS A 241 -61.75 -43.18 -1.67
CA LYS A 241 -61.53 -44.32 -2.57
C LYS A 241 -60.88 -45.49 -1.84
N GLU A 242 -59.91 -45.24 -0.96
CA GLU A 242 -59.29 -46.28 -0.14
C GLU A 242 -60.30 -46.85 0.88
N LEU A 243 -61.11 -45.99 1.50
CA LEU A 243 -62.15 -46.43 2.43
C LEU A 243 -63.21 -47.29 1.73
N ASP A 244 -63.60 -46.94 0.50
CA ASP A 244 -64.51 -47.75 -0.32
C ASP A 244 -63.90 -49.12 -0.67
N LYS A 245 -62.61 -49.17 -0.99
CA LYS A 245 -61.86 -50.41 -1.24
C LYS A 245 -61.85 -51.33 -0.01
N MET A 246 -61.74 -50.78 1.19
CA MET A 246 -61.78 -51.54 2.45
C MET A 246 -63.21 -51.95 2.85
N THR A 247 -64.21 -51.12 2.54
CA THR A 247 -65.60 -51.35 2.96
C THR A 247 -66.31 -52.36 2.07
N LYS A 248 -66.00 -52.40 0.76
CA LYS A 248 -66.56 -53.38 -0.20
C LYS A 248 -66.49 -54.84 0.26
N PRO A 249 -65.33 -55.40 0.64
CA PRO A 249 -65.26 -56.79 1.09
C PRO A 249 -66.05 -57.02 2.40
N VAL A 250 -66.12 -56.04 3.29
CA VAL A 250 -66.93 -56.12 4.52
C VAL A 250 -68.42 -56.17 4.18
N LEU A 251 -68.88 -55.35 3.23
CA LEU A 251 -70.26 -55.36 2.73
C LEU A 251 -70.61 -56.69 2.04
N ASP A 252 -69.68 -57.24 1.26
CA ASP A 252 -69.84 -58.55 0.61
C ASP A 252 -69.95 -59.68 1.66
N THR A 253 -69.14 -59.64 2.73
CA THR A 253 -69.30 -60.61 3.84
C THR A 253 -70.64 -60.44 4.54
N LEU A 254 -71.11 -59.21 4.79
CA LEU A 254 -72.41 -58.97 5.41
C LEU A 254 -73.56 -59.49 4.54
N ARG A 255 -73.46 -59.33 3.21
CA ARG A 255 -74.44 -59.84 2.25
C ARG A 255 -74.50 -61.36 2.28
N SER A 256 -73.34 -62.04 2.39
CA SER A 256 -73.31 -63.51 2.54
C SER A 256 -74.01 -64.01 3.81
N TYR A 257 -74.03 -63.22 4.89
CA TYR A 257 -74.78 -63.55 6.10
C TYR A 257 -76.29 -63.33 5.97
N GLN A 258 -76.74 -62.45 5.08
CA GLN A 258 -78.17 -62.23 4.81
C GLN A 258 -78.81 -63.32 3.93
N ASP A 259 -78.00 -64.11 3.21
CA ASP A 259 -78.48 -65.24 2.39
C ASP A 259 -78.78 -66.51 3.22
N LEU A 260 -78.53 -66.50 4.54
CA LEU A 260 -78.83 -67.60 5.46
C LEU A 260 -80.21 -67.40 6.14
N PRO A 261 -81.12 -68.41 6.10
CA PRO A 261 -82.42 -68.31 6.74
C PRO A 261 -82.33 -68.08 8.26
N PRO A 262 -83.12 -67.16 8.84
CA PRO A 262 -83.00 -66.72 10.23
C PRO A 262 -83.48 -67.72 11.29
N ASP A 263 -83.90 -68.93 10.91
CA ASP A 263 -84.40 -69.96 11.83
C ASP A 263 -83.64 -71.28 11.65
N LYS A 264 -83.06 -71.80 12.74
CA LYS A 264 -82.26 -73.03 12.80
C LYS A 264 -83.05 -74.26 12.32
N ALA A 265 -84.37 -74.28 12.52
CA ALA A 265 -85.22 -75.37 12.05
C ALA A 265 -85.40 -75.35 10.52
N LEU A 266 -85.54 -74.17 9.92
CA LEU A 266 -85.66 -74.01 8.47
C LEU A 266 -84.32 -74.19 7.75
N ALA A 267 -83.20 -73.81 8.38
CA ALA A 267 -81.87 -74.11 7.87
C ALA A 267 -81.59 -75.62 7.85
N ALA A 268 -82.02 -76.36 8.87
CA ALA A 268 -81.90 -77.82 8.88
C ALA A 268 -82.74 -78.48 7.79
N LEU A 269 -83.95 -77.99 7.53
CA LEU A 269 -84.83 -78.48 6.47
C LEU A 269 -84.29 -78.14 5.07
N ALA A 270 -83.72 -76.94 4.88
CA ALA A 270 -83.04 -76.57 3.64
C ALA A 270 -81.77 -77.39 3.39
N ILE A 271 -81.03 -77.76 4.46
CA ILE A 271 -79.90 -78.70 4.38
C ILE A 271 -80.40 -80.11 4.01
N GLU A 272 -81.51 -80.57 4.58
CA GLU A 272 -82.09 -81.88 4.27
C GLU A 272 -82.62 -81.95 2.83
N ASP A 273 -83.26 -80.89 2.33
CA ASP A 273 -83.71 -80.77 0.94
C ASP A 273 -82.52 -80.72 -0.03
N LYS A 274 -81.45 -79.99 0.32
CA LYS A 274 -80.21 -79.98 -0.49
C LYS A 274 -79.49 -81.31 -0.44
N LYS A 275 -79.50 -82.03 0.69
CA LYS A 275 -78.99 -83.41 0.79
C LYS A 275 -79.81 -84.38 -0.04
N ARG A 276 -81.14 -84.23 -0.08
CA ARG A 276 -82.02 -85.01 -0.98
C ARG A 276 -81.74 -84.73 -2.45
N GLN A 277 -81.57 -83.46 -2.82
CA GLN A 277 -81.16 -83.08 -4.18
C GLN A 277 -79.78 -83.64 -4.54
N PHE A 278 -78.85 -83.65 -3.58
CA PHE A 278 -77.52 -84.25 -3.76
C PHE A 278 -77.60 -85.76 -3.93
N ALA A 279 -78.32 -86.47 -3.06
CA ALA A 279 -78.53 -87.92 -3.16
C ALA A 279 -79.27 -88.32 -4.44
N ALA A 280 -80.24 -87.52 -4.91
CA ALA A 280 -80.89 -87.74 -6.21
C ALA A 280 -79.92 -87.54 -7.38
N SER A 281 -79.04 -86.53 -7.30
CA SER A 281 -78.00 -86.30 -8.32
C SER A 281 -76.93 -87.40 -8.30
N GLU A 282 -76.60 -87.91 -7.13
CA GLU A 282 -75.64 -89.01 -6.93
C GLU A 282 -76.19 -90.33 -7.45
N LYS A 283 -77.47 -90.63 -7.18
CA LYS A 283 -78.17 -91.79 -7.75
C LYS A 283 -78.32 -91.71 -9.27
N TYR A 284 -78.58 -90.51 -9.82
CA TYR A 284 -78.57 -90.29 -11.27
C TYR A 284 -77.17 -90.55 -11.87
N LEU A 285 -76.11 -90.14 -11.15
CA LEU A 285 -74.73 -90.39 -11.56
C LEU A 285 -74.38 -91.89 -11.49
N GLU A 286 -74.87 -92.62 -10.49
CA GLU A 286 -74.75 -94.08 -10.38
C GLU A 286 -75.52 -94.82 -11.50
N GLU A 287 -76.74 -94.40 -11.86
CA GLU A 287 -77.50 -94.98 -12.98
C GLU A 287 -76.82 -94.72 -14.35
N VAL A 288 -76.22 -93.54 -14.53
CA VAL A 288 -75.40 -93.22 -15.70
C VAL A 288 -74.12 -94.07 -15.73
N LEU A 289 -73.49 -94.34 -14.58
CA LEU A 289 -72.31 -95.21 -14.50
C LEU A 289 -72.61 -96.70 -14.69
N GLN A 290 -73.74 -97.22 -14.19
CA GLN A 290 -74.17 -98.61 -14.42
C GLN A 290 -74.55 -98.86 -15.89
N SER A 291 -75.22 -97.90 -16.55
CA SER A 291 -75.48 -97.97 -18.00
C SER A 291 -74.19 -98.00 -18.85
N ALA A 292 -73.09 -97.41 -18.35
CA ALA A 292 -71.79 -97.43 -19.02
C ALA A 292 -71.00 -98.73 -18.79
N LEU A 293 -71.36 -99.55 -17.80
CA LEU A 293 -70.70 -100.83 -17.48
C LEU A 293 -71.41 -102.06 -18.07
N GLU A 294 -72.73 -102.02 -18.30
CA GLU A 294 -73.49 -103.14 -18.90
C GLU A 294 -73.37 -103.23 -20.44
N THR A 295 -72.85 -102.21 -21.12
CA THR A 295 -72.64 -102.21 -22.59
C THR A 295 -71.19 -102.38 -23.02
N ASN A 296 -70.24 -102.51 -22.09
CA ASN A 296 -68.84 -102.86 -22.38
C ASN A 296 -68.55 -104.38 -22.27
N ASN A 297 -69.59 -105.23 -22.29
CA ASN A 297 -69.49 -106.69 -22.20
C ASN A 297 -70.13 -107.45 -23.39
N GLU A 298 -70.33 -106.78 -24.55
CA GLU A 298 -70.47 -107.39 -25.88
C GLU A 298 -69.67 -106.62 -26.94
#